data_AF-A0A9D8BYW8-F1
#
_entry.id   AF-A0A9D8BYW8-F1
#
_cell.length_a   1.000
_cell.length_b   1.000
_cell.length_c   1.000
_cell.angle_alpha   90.00
_cell.angle_beta   90.00
_cell.angle_gamma   90.00
#
_symmetry.space_group_name_H-M   'P 1'
#
loop_
_entity.id
_entity.type
_entity.pdbx_description
1 polymer ?
#
loop_
_entity_poly.entity_id
_entity_poly.type
_entity_poly.pdbx_seq_one_letter_code
_entity_poly.pdbx_strand_id
1 'polypeptide(L)'
;MSNSDEKAVKLHRGTGSISNGKLSEKWPKQQALESAIDKAQHLHEVDWLEAAWKALSDQSQPDPLELPDTGVGTLRERELAPVFINTPTYGTRQSTVIKRSSKGHLKIWERRWTGHGGALRHGDVFWTNKHD
;
A
#
# COMPACT_ATOMS: atom_id res chain seq x y z
N MET A 1 -6.59 -9.31 -15.10
CA MET A 1 -7.65 -8.34 -15.46
C MET A 1 -6.94 -7.08 -15.92
N SER A 2 -7.20 -6.64 -17.15
CA SER A 2 -6.46 -5.55 -17.82
C SER A 2 -7.16 -4.22 -17.52
N ASN A 3 -6.41 -3.23 -17.02
CA ASN A 3 -6.91 -1.87 -16.73
C ASN A 3 -6.89 -0.98 -18.00
N SER A 4 -7.13 -1.58 -19.17
CA SER A 4 -6.77 -1.01 -20.47
C SER A 4 -7.78 0.00 -21.06
N ASP A 5 -8.96 0.14 -20.46
CA ASP A 5 -10.04 0.97 -21.03
C ASP A 5 -10.24 2.33 -20.32
N GLU A 6 -9.47 2.64 -19.28
CA GLU A 6 -9.54 3.95 -18.61
C GLU A 6 -8.63 4.99 -19.28
N LYS A 7 -9.18 6.18 -19.57
CA LYS A 7 -8.41 7.32 -20.06
C LYS A 7 -7.33 7.70 -19.03
N ALA A 8 -6.14 8.06 -19.52
CA ALA A 8 -5.06 8.55 -18.67
C ALA A 8 -5.54 9.70 -17.76
N VAL A 9 -5.25 9.58 -16.46
CA VAL A 9 -5.62 10.58 -15.45
C VAL A 9 -4.40 11.46 -15.14
N LYS A 10 -4.59 12.78 -15.14
CA LYS A 10 -3.57 13.72 -14.71
C LYS A 10 -3.49 13.73 -13.17
N LEU A 11 -2.30 13.48 -12.63
CA LEU A 11 -2.07 13.56 -11.19
C LEU A 11 -1.93 15.02 -10.74
N HIS A 12 -2.64 15.38 -9.68
CA HIS A 12 -2.49 16.65 -8.99
C HIS A 12 -1.53 16.51 -7.81
N ARG A 13 -1.02 17.65 -7.31
CA ARG A 13 -0.23 17.65 -6.07
C ARG A 13 -1.11 17.15 -4.94
N GLY A 14 -0.61 16.17 -4.18
CA GLY A 14 -1.32 15.57 -3.05
C GLY A 14 -1.01 14.08 -2.95
N THR A 15 -1.81 13.39 -2.15
CA THR A 15 -1.72 11.94 -1.95
C THR A 15 -2.76 11.24 -2.82
N GLY A 16 -2.37 10.09 -3.37
CA GLY A 16 -3.25 9.23 -4.14
C GLY A 16 -2.72 7.81 -4.17
N SER A 17 -3.62 6.86 -4.38
CA SER A 17 -3.31 5.43 -4.43
C SER A 17 -4.01 4.75 -5.60
N ILE A 18 -3.45 3.63 -6.04
CA ILE A 18 -4.02 2.76 -7.06
C ILE A 18 -4.04 1.32 -6.54
N SER A 19 -5.01 0.54 -6.98
CA SER A 19 -5.14 -0.88 -6.64
C SER A 19 -5.58 -1.69 -7.87
N ASN A 20 -5.93 -2.96 -7.70
CA ASN A 20 -6.35 -3.84 -8.80
C ASN A 20 -7.78 -3.53 -9.32
N GLY A 21 -8.50 -2.59 -8.71
CA GLY A 21 -9.78 -2.07 -9.20
C GLY A 21 -9.61 -0.94 -10.22
N LYS A 22 -10.73 -0.36 -10.64
CA LYS A 22 -10.74 0.84 -11.50
C LYS A 22 -10.13 2.04 -10.76
N LEU A 23 -9.55 3.01 -11.48
CA LEU A 23 -9.03 4.23 -10.85
C LEU A 23 -10.13 5.03 -10.13
N SER A 24 -11.39 4.92 -10.58
CA SER A 24 -12.55 5.55 -9.94
C SER A 24 -13.02 4.84 -8.67
N GLU A 25 -12.64 3.58 -8.45
CA GLU A 25 -13.10 2.80 -7.29
C GLU A 25 -12.30 3.16 -6.04
N LYS A 26 -12.98 3.61 -5.00
CA LYS A 26 -12.38 4.00 -3.73
C LYS A 26 -12.46 2.85 -2.73
N TRP A 27 -11.55 1.89 -2.84
CA TRP A 27 -11.47 0.80 -1.87
C TRP A 27 -11.17 1.32 -0.46
N PRO A 28 -11.70 0.70 0.61
CA PRO A 28 -11.41 1.08 1.98
C PRO A 28 -9.90 1.13 2.29
N LYS A 29 -9.12 0.16 1.80
CA LYS A 29 -7.64 0.16 1.94
C LYS A 29 -6.96 1.36 1.28
N GLN A 30 -7.50 1.85 0.17
CA GLN A 30 -6.97 3.02 -0.52
C GLN A 30 -7.19 4.26 0.33
N GLN A 31 -8.42 4.44 0.83
CA GLN A 31 -8.76 5.57 1.70
C GLN A 31 -7.96 5.54 3.01
N ALA A 32 -7.80 4.36 3.63
CA ALA A 32 -7.01 4.21 4.84
C ALA A 32 -5.53 4.54 4.62
N LEU A 33 -4.93 4.04 3.52
CA LEU A 33 -3.54 4.32 3.16
C LEU A 33 -3.33 5.80 2.84
N GLU A 34 -4.19 6.40 2.01
CA GLU A 34 -4.16 7.84 1.68
C GLU A 34 -4.26 8.69 2.95
N SER A 35 -5.22 8.39 3.84
CA SER A 35 -5.40 9.11 5.10
C SER A 35 -4.17 9.01 6.04
N ALA A 36 -3.55 7.83 6.12
CA ALA A 36 -2.37 7.62 6.95
C ALA A 36 -1.16 8.42 6.44
N ILE A 37 -0.96 8.44 5.12
CA ILE A 37 0.13 9.19 4.49
C ILE A 37 -0.10 10.70 4.57
N ASP A 38 -1.34 11.18 4.39
CA ASP A 38 -1.68 12.60 4.54
C ASP A 38 -1.41 13.10 5.97
N LYS A 39 -1.77 12.32 6.99
CA LYS A 39 -1.47 12.66 8.39
C LYS A 39 0.02 12.71 8.69
N ALA A 40 0.82 11.91 7.97
CA ALA A 40 2.25 11.82 8.16
C ALA A 40 3.05 12.89 7.39
N GLN A 41 2.43 13.67 6.49
CA GLN A 41 3.13 14.53 5.52
C GLN A 41 4.10 15.56 6.13
N HIS A 42 3.87 15.96 7.39
CA HIS A 42 4.68 16.96 8.10
C HIS A 42 5.66 16.35 9.10
N LEU A 43 5.72 15.02 9.21
CA LEU A 43 6.61 14.32 10.11
C LEU A 43 8.06 14.38 9.61
N HIS A 44 9.00 14.28 10.55
CA HIS A 44 10.41 14.05 10.22
C HIS A 44 10.60 12.68 9.58
N GLU A 45 11.73 12.47 8.88
CA GLU A 45 11.89 11.29 8.01
C GLU A 45 11.72 9.95 8.73
N VAL A 46 12.22 9.83 9.96
CA VAL A 46 12.10 8.60 10.75
C VAL A 46 10.64 8.33 11.09
N ASP A 47 9.95 9.32 11.67
CA ASP A 47 8.54 9.20 12.07
C ASP A 47 7.61 9.01 10.86
N TRP A 48 7.90 9.68 9.74
CA TRP A 48 7.19 9.48 8.48
C TRP A 48 7.34 8.05 7.97
N LEU A 49 8.56 7.52 7.99
CA LEU A 49 8.83 6.15 7.55
C LEU A 49 8.15 5.12 8.46
N GLU A 50 8.15 5.34 9.78
CA GLU A 50 7.41 4.51 10.73
C GLU A 50 5.90 4.56 10.47
N ALA A 51 5.34 5.74 10.22
CA ALA A 51 3.93 5.89 9.85
C ALA A 51 3.60 5.14 8.55
N ALA A 52 4.47 5.22 7.53
CA ALA A 52 4.34 4.48 6.29
C ALA A 52 4.39 2.97 6.53
N TRP A 53 5.30 2.48 7.36
CA TRP A 53 5.36 1.05 7.71
C TRP A 53 4.13 0.56 8.44
N LYS A 54 3.61 1.37 9.37
CA LYS A 54 2.38 1.06 10.09
C LYS A 54 1.19 0.97 9.12
N ALA A 55 1.07 1.91 8.20
CA ALA A 55 0.01 1.91 7.19
C ALA A 55 0.13 0.70 6.25
N LEU A 56 1.34 0.38 5.78
CA LEU A 56 1.61 -0.76 4.89
C LEU A 56 1.47 -2.13 5.57
N SER A 57 1.41 -2.17 6.91
CA SER A 57 1.22 -3.40 7.70
C SER A 57 -0.21 -3.53 8.22
N ASP A 58 -1.14 -2.66 7.80
CA ASP A 58 -2.52 -2.66 8.28
C ASP A 58 -3.30 -3.87 7.73
N GLN A 59 -3.75 -4.73 8.65
CA GLN A 59 -4.55 -5.92 8.37
C GLN A 59 -6.04 -5.71 8.69
N SER A 60 -6.46 -4.46 8.95
CA SER A 60 -7.85 -4.13 9.26
C SER A 60 -8.80 -4.63 8.17
N GLN A 61 -9.88 -5.27 8.60
CA GLN A 61 -10.96 -5.72 7.73
C GLN A 61 -12.03 -4.64 7.71
N PRO A 62 -12.38 -4.08 6.53
CA PRO A 62 -13.45 -3.11 6.44
C PRO A 62 -14.81 -3.77 6.65
N ASP A 63 -15.85 -2.94 6.83
CA ASP A 63 -17.22 -3.44 6.91
C ASP A 63 -17.55 -4.20 5.62
N PRO A 64 -18.19 -5.39 5.68
CA PRO A 64 -18.63 -6.12 4.50
C PRO A 64 -19.47 -5.27 3.52
N LEU A 65 -20.21 -4.27 4.01
CA LEU A 65 -21.00 -3.34 3.18
C LEU A 65 -20.15 -2.34 2.40
N GLU A 66 -18.88 -2.16 2.79
CA GLU A 66 -17.93 -1.28 2.10
C GLU A 66 -17.05 -2.03 1.09
N LEU A 67 -17.24 -3.36 0.97
CA LEU A 67 -16.53 -4.16 -0.02
C LEU A 67 -17.03 -3.80 -1.42
N PRO A 68 -16.12 -3.56 -2.38
CA PRO A 68 -16.49 -3.32 -3.76
C PRO A 68 -16.97 -4.62 -4.41
N ASP A 69 -17.94 -4.54 -5.33
CA ASP A 69 -18.31 -5.64 -6.22
C ASP A 69 -17.45 -5.60 -7.48
N THR A 70 -16.37 -6.38 -7.47
CA THR A 70 -15.41 -6.48 -8.58
C THR A 70 -15.58 -7.74 -9.41
N GLY A 71 -16.58 -8.57 -9.08
CA GLY A 71 -16.85 -9.84 -9.78
C GLY A 71 -15.94 -11.00 -9.40
N VAL A 72 -15.08 -10.86 -8.38
CA VAL A 72 -14.26 -11.97 -7.85
C VAL A 72 -14.93 -12.74 -6.70
N GLY A 73 -16.10 -12.26 -6.26
CA GLY A 73 -16.91 -12.85 -5.20
C GLY A 73 -16.56 -12.34 -3.80
N THR A 74 -17.57 -12.24 -2.94
CA THR A 74 -17.49 -11.57 -1.63
C THR A 74 -16.42 -12.13 -0.70
N LEU A 75 -16.23 -13.46 -0.68
CA LEU A 75 -15.18 -14.08 0.14
C LEU A 75 -13.80 -13.58 -0.29
N ARG A 76 -13.56 -13.50 -1.60
CA ARG A 76 -12.27 -13.08 -2.15
C ARG A 76 -12.08 -11.57 -2.03
N GLU A 77 -13.15 -10.79 -2.18
CA GLU A 77 -13.13 -9.34 -1.91
C GLU A 77 -12.71 -9.06 -0.47
N ARG A 78 -13.28 -9.79 0.49
CA ARG A 78 -12.90 -9.70 1.91
C ARG A 78 -11.44 -10.08 2.16
N GLU A 79 -10.95 -11.15 1.54
CA GLU A 79 -9.54 -11.55 1.66
C GLU A 79 -8.57 -10.49 1.10
N LEU A 80 -8.95 -9.83 0.01
CA LEU A 80 -8.14 -8.82 -0.67
C LEU A 80 -8.34 -7.40 -0.13
N ALA A 81 -9.26 -7.22 0.82
CA ALA A 81 -9.66 -5.92 1.34
C ALA A 81 -8.56 -5.19 2.15
N PRO A 82 -7.74 -5.85 2.99
CA PRO A 82 -6.71 -5.16 3.77
C PRO A 82 -5.57 -4.61 2.90
N VAL A 83 -4.83 -3.63 3.44
CA VAL A 83 -3.56 -3.16 2.85
C VAL A 83 -2.52 -4.28 2.89
N PHE A 84 -2.40 -4.93 4.05
CA PHE A 84 -1.55 -6.09 4.26
C PHE A 84 -2.40 -7.36 4.29
N ILE A 85 -2.33 -8.15 3.22
CA ILE A 85 -3.10 -9.39 3.12
C ILE A 85 -2.34 -10.49 3.84
N ASN A 86 -3.00 -11.17 4.77
CA ASN A 86 -2.42 -12.28 5.52
C ASN A 86 -3.45 -13.40 5.71
N THR A 87 -3.57 -14.28 4.72
CA THR A 87 -4.39 -15.49 4.80
C THR A 87 -3.49 -16.73 4.82
N PRO A 88 -4.00 -17.92 5.18
CA PRO A 88 -3.21 -19.14 5.17
C PRO A 88 -2.65 -19.53 3.79
N THR A 89 -3.31 -19.12 2.70
CA THR A 89 -2.98 -19.54 1.33
C THR A 89 -2.49 -18.39 0.44
N TYR A 90 -2.58 -17.14 0.89
CA TYR A 90 -2.19 -15.97 0.11
C TYR A 90 -1.83 -14.78 1.02
N GLY A 91 -0.89 -13.94 0.61
CA GLY A 91 -0.58 -12.75 1.38
C GLY A 91 0.51 -11.85 0.82
N THR A 92 0.61 -10.67 1.41
CA THR A 92 1.63 -9.67 1.12
C THR A 92 3.01 -10.23 1.47
N ARG A 93 3.83 -10.43 0.44
CA ARG A 93 5.23 -10.91 0.60
C ARG A 93 6.21 -9.78 0.85
N GLN A 94 5.82 -8.56 0.49
CA GLN A 94 6.73 -7.43 0.49
C GLN A 94 5.97 -6.11 0.55
N SER A 95 6.54 -5.15 1.28
CA SER A 95 6.14 -3.75 1.30
C SER A 95 7.35 -2.89 0.92
N THR A 96 7.18 -1.96 -0.01
CA THR A 96 8.26 -1.09 -0.50
C THR A 96 7.89 0.37 -0.31
N VAL A 97 8.78 1.15 0.31
CA VAL A 97 8.68 2.60 0.44
C VAL A 97 9.77 3.24 -0.41
N ILE A 98 9.38 4.19 -1.26
CA ILE A 98 10.31 4.93 -2.12
C ILE A 98 10.15 6.42 -1.82
N LYS A 99 11.27 7.09 -1.52
CA LYS A 99 11.30 8.54 -1.31
C LYS A 99 12.30 9.17 -2.27
N ARG A 100 11.84 10.13 -3.06
CA ARG A 100 12.65 10.90 -3.99
C ARG A 100 12.69 12.37 -3.55
N SER A 101 13.88 12.91 -3.36
CA SER A 101 14.06 14.34 -3.08
C SER A 101 14.01 15.18 -4.36
N SER A 102 13.78 16.49 -4.22
CA SER A 102 13.86 17.44 -5.33
C SER A 102 15.24 17.50 -5.99
N LYS A 103 16.30 17.12 -5.24
CA LYS A 103 17.68 17.02 -5.75
C LYS A 103 17.97 15.69 -6.44
N GLY A 104 16.98 14.81 -6.59
CA GLY A 104 17.13 13.52 -7.27
C GLY A 104 17.67 12.38 -6.41
N HIS A 105 17.85 12.60 -5.10
CA HIS A 105 18.27 11.54 -4.18
C HIS A 105 17.09 10.59 -3.98
N LEU A 106 17.32 9.31 -4.20
CA LEU A 106 16.35 8.24 -4.12
C LEU A 106 16.75 7.33 -2.97
N LYS A 107 15.82 7.17 -2.02
CA LYS A 107 15.90 6.21 -0.93
C LYS A 107 14.80 5.16 -1.14
N ILE A 108 15.17 3.90 -1.02
CA ILE A 108 14.26 2.76 -1.14
C ILE A 108 14.42 1.93 0.12
N TRP A 109 13.31 1.71 0.81
CA TRP A 109 13.24 0.74 1.89
C TRP A 109 12.28 -0.37 1.49
N GLU A 110 12.67 -1.60 1.76
CA GLU A 110 11.89 -2.77 1.43
C GLU A 110 11.81 -3.69 2.64
N ARG A 111 10.59 -4.10 2.99
CA ARG A 111 10.33 -5.06 4.05
C ARG A 111 9.79 -6.33 3.42
N ARG A 112 10.56 -7.42 3.51
CA ARG A 112 10.20 -8.74 2.96
C ARG A 112 9.70 -9.63 4.07
N TRP A 113 8.56 -10.25 3.86
CA TRP A 113 7.86 -11.07 4.84
C TRP A 113 8.01 -12.56 4.52
N THR A 114 8.22 -13.36 5.57
CA THR A 114 8.25 -14.83 5.48
C THR A 114 7.15 -15.43 6.34
N GLY A 115 6.54 -16.51 5.82
CA GLY A 115 5.36 -17.15 6.40
C GLY A 115 4.04 -16.58 5.86
N HIS A 116 2.93 -17.26 6.17
CA HIS A 116 1.55 -16.87 5.86
C HIS A 116 0.62 -17.39 6.98
N GLY A 117 -0.48 -16.68 7.26
CA GLY A 117 -1.53 -17.14 8.18
C GLY A 117 -1.14 -17.21 9.66
N GLY A 118 -0.12 -16.47 10.11
CA GLY A 118 0.36 -16.56 11.49
C GLY A 118 1.59 -15.70 11.79
N ALA A 119 2.57 -16.27 12.49
CA ALA A 119 3.77 -15.57 12.96
C ALA A 119 4.68 -15.11 11.81
N LEU A 120 4.35 -13.94 11.25
CA LEU A 120 5.13 -13.29 10.21
C LEU A 120 6.46 -12.81 10.78
N ARG A 121 7.52 -13.05 10.01
CA ARG A 121 8.83 -12.42 10.24
C ARG A 121 9.13 -11.54 9.05
N HIS A 122 9.88 -10.46 9.27
CA HIS A 122 10.39 -9.68 8.16
C HIS A 122 11.89 -9.41 8.26
N GLY A 123 12.49 -9.22 7.09
CA GLY A 123 13.82 -8.66 6.93
C GLY A 123 13.75 -7.39 6.10
N ASP A 124 14.53 -6.39 6.48
CA ASP A 124 14.54 -5.08 5.84
C ASP A 124 15.77 -4.92 4.94
N VAL A 125 15.57 -4.33 3.77
CA VAL A 125 16.64 -3.93 2.84
C VAL A 125 16.52 -2.42 2.62
N PHE A 126 17.65 -1.72 2.67
CA PHE A 126 17.72 -0.29 2.40
C PHE A 126 18.71 -0.02 1.27
N TRP A 127 18.30 0.82 0.33
CA TRP A 127 19.13 1.27 -0.78
C TRP A 127 19.01 2.79 -0.95
N THR A 128 20.12 3.42 -1.35
CA THR A 128 20.16 4.82 -1.76
C THR A 128 21.04 4.95 -3.00
N ASN A 129 20.66 5.78 -3.97
CA ASN A 129 21.64 6.26 -4.95
C ASN A 129 22.46 7.38 -4.30
N LYS A 130 23.78 7.36 -4.53
CA LYS A 130 24.61 8.55 -4.39
C LYS A 130 24.75 9.14 -5.79
N HIS A 131 24.26 10.37 -5.97
CA HIS A 131 24.83 11.26 -6.96
C HIS A 131 25.71 12.20 -6.16
N ASP A 132 27.03 12.02 -6.30
CA ASP A 132 28.04 12.98 -5.82
C ASP A 132 27.91 14.30 -6.60
#